data_AF-A0A9E0KFF1-F1
#
_entry.id   AF-A0A9E0KFF1-F1
#
_cell.length_a   1.000
_cell.length_b   1.000
_cell.length_c   1.000
_cell.angle_alpha   90.00
_cell.angle_beta   90.00
_cell.angle_gamma   90.00
#
_symmetry.space_group_name_H-M   'P 1'
#
loop_
_entity.id
_entity.type
_entity.pdbx_description
1 polymer ?
#
loop_
_entity_poly.entity_id
_entity_poly.type
_entity_poly.pdbx_seq_one_letter_code
_entity_poly.pdbx_strand_id
1 'polypeptide(L)'
;MTTTRTPGRLANLLLLLALWGVWGYNWVVTKEGLHYAGPFALAVGRSVLAVATLGFVLLLSGRSLRPPPWRPTLLIALTQTAGFTALTNLALLFGGAGKVSVLCYTMPFWTLLFAWV
;
A
#
# COMPACT_ATOMS: atom_id res chain seq x y z
N MET A 1 23.07 -14.59 15.09
CA MET A 1 22.16 -15.43 14.28
C MET A 1 20.80 -15.46 14.97
N THR A 2 19.87 -14.60 14.55
CA THR A 2 18.48 -14.61 15.05
C THR A 2 17.72 -15.71 14.31
N THR A 3 17.45 -16.82 15.00
CA THR A 3 16.58 -17.89 14.50
C THR A 3 15.17 -17.33 14.31
N THR A 4 14.81 -17.00 13.07
CA THR A 4 13.43 -16.70 12.69
C THR A 4 12.64 -18.01 12.78
N ARG A 5 11.92 -18.23 13.89
CA ARG A 5 10.95 -19.32 13.99
C ARG A 5 9.90 -19.10 12.90
N THR A 6 9.83 -20.02 11.94
CA THR A 6 8.75 -20.04 10.95
C THR A 6 7.45 -20.26 11.73
N PRO A 7 6.47 -19.33 11.65
CA PRO A 7 5.21 -19.50 12.35
C PRO A 7 4.52 -20.79 11.88
N GLY A 8 3.81 -21.47 12.78
CA GLY A 8 3.04 -22.66 12.42
C GLY A 8 1.99 -22.36 11.34
N ARG A 9 1.55 -23.36 10.57
CA ARG A 9 0.60 -23.18 9.45
C ARG A 9 -0.63 -22.35 9.85
N LEU A 10 -1.19 -22.58 11.04
CA LEU A 10 -2.31 -21.81 11.58
C LEU A 10 -1.98 -20.32 11.76
N ALA A 11 -0.81 -19.99 12.30
CA ALA A 11 -0.38 -18.61 12.48
C ALA A 11 -0.24 -17.89 11.12
N ASN A 12 0.31 -18.56 10.10
CA ASN A 12 0.39 -18.00 8.75
C ASN A 12 -1.00 -17.77 8.15
N LEU A 13 -1.94 -18.69 8.32
CA LEU A 13 -3.32 -18.52 7.85
C LEU A 13 -4.00 -17.33 8.54
N LEU A 14 -3.84 -17.19 9.86
CA LEU A 14 -4.39 -16.06 10.60
C LEU A 14 -3.79 -14.73 10.14
N LEU A 15 -2.48 -14.68 9.88
CA LEU A 15 -1.82 -13.49 9.34
C LEU A 15 -2.36 -13.13 7.95
N LEU A 16 -2.61 -14.12 7.10
CA LEU A 16 -3.20 -13.89 5.77
C LEU A 16 -4.64 -13.39 5.87
N LEU A 17 -5.47 -13.95 6.75
CA LEU A 17 -6.84 -13.50 6.98
C LEU A 17 -6.88 -12.07 7.53
N ALA A 18 -6.01 -11.77 8.49
CA ALA A 18 -5.87 -10.43 9.05
C ALA A 18 -5.44 -9.42 7.97
N LEU A 19 -4.43 -9.77 7.16
CA LEU A 19 -3.98 -8.95 6.05
C LEU A 19 -5.11 -8.69 5.07
N TRP A 20 -5.83 -9.74 4.66
CA TRP A 20 -6.96 -9.62 3.73
C TRP A 20 -8.07 -8.71 4.28
N GLY A 21 -8.44 -8.86 5.55
CA GLY A 21 -9.45 -8.02 6.20
C GLY A 21 -9.01 -6.54 6.28
N VAL A 22 -7.79 -6.28 6.73
CA VAL A 22 -7.25 -4.92 6.85
C VAL A 22 -7.17 -4.24 5.49
N TRP A 23 -6.65 -4.93 4.49
CA TRP A 23 -6.52 -4.38 3.14
C TRP A 23 -7.87 -4.21 2.45
N GLY A 24 -8.78 -5.17 2.59
CA GLY A 24 -10.14 -5.09 2.05
C GLY A 24 -10.91 -3.90 2.63
N TYR A 25 -10.86 -3.72 3.95
CA TYR A 25 -11.52 -2.62 4.63
C TYR A 25 -10.90 -1.25 4.31
N ASN A 26 -9.59 -1.21 4.02
CA ASN A 26 -8.89 0.01 3.65
C ASN A 26 -9.55 0.75 2.47
N TRP A 27 -10.11 0.02 1.50
CA TRP A 27 -10.83 0.58 0.37
C TRP A 27 -12.11 1.33 0.79
N VAL A 28 -12.86 0.76 1.73
CA VAL A 28 -14.09 1.35 2.26
C VAL A 28 -13.75 2.62 3.05
N VAL A 29 -12.76 2.55 3.94
CA VAL A 29 -12.29 3.71 4.73
C VAL A 29 -11.77 4.83 3.84
N THR A 30 -11.03 4.49 2.78
CA THR A 30 -10.50 5.50 1.85
C THR A 30 -11.64 6.18 1.11
N LYS A 31 -12.64 5.43 0.63
CA LYS A 31 -13.83 6.00 0.00
C LYS A 31 -14.61 6.91 0.96
N GLU A 32 -14.82 6.47 2.20
CA GLU A 32 -15.47 7.29 3.23
C GLU A 32 -14.65 8.55 3.56
N GLY A 33 -13.32 8.43 3.62
CA GLY A 33 -12.39 9.54 3.81
C GLY A 33 -12.51 10.62 2.73
N LEU A 34 -12.89 10.25 1.50
CA LEU A 34 -13.11 11.20 0.41
C LEU A 34 -14.32 12.11 0.63
N HIS A 35 -15.23 11.79 1.57
CA HIS A 35 -16.29 12.71 1.98
C HIS A 35 -15.75 13.90 2.79
N TYR A 36 -14.60 13.73 3.46
CA TYR A 36 -14.02 14.73 4.36
C TYR A 36 -12.86 15.51 3.74
N ALA A 37 -12.16 14.92 2.76
CA ALA A 37 -11.01 15.54 2.12
C ALA A 37 -10.96 15.21 0.63
N GLY A 38 -10.42 16.15 -0.16
CA GLY A 38 -10.13 15.90 -1.57
C GLY A 38 -9.18 14.71 -1.78
N PRO A 39 -9.20 14.07 -2.96
CA PRO A 39 -8.47 12.82 -3.24
C PRO A 39 -6.97 12.94 -3.01
N PHE A 40 -6.39 14.08 -3.38
CA PHE A 40 -4.97 14.36 -3.20
C PHE A 40 -4.65 14.73 -1.75
N ALA A 41 -5.50 15.49 -1.07
CA ALA A 41 -5.30 15.84 0.34
C ALA A 41 -5.32 14.58 1.23
N LEU A 42 -6.27 13.67 0.98
CA LEU A 42 -6.33 12.37 1.65
C LEU A 42 -5.08 11.51 1.36
N ALA A 43 -4.63 11.48 0.10
CA ALA A 43 -3.41 10.76 -0.29
C ALA A 43 -2.16 11.30 0.43
N VAL A 44 -1.99 12.63 0.44
CA VAL A 44 -0.87 13.31 1.11
C VAL A 44 -0.92 13.07 2.61
N GLY A 45 -2.07 13.29 3.25
CA GLY A 45 -2.24 13.08 4.70
C GLY A 45 -1.90 11.65 5.12
N ARG A 46 -2.41 10.66 4.38
CA ARG A 46 -2.08 9.25 4.61
C ARG A 46 -0.58 8.96 4.41
N SER A 47 0.04 9.55 3.41
CA SER A 47 1.46 9.34 3.11
C SER A 47 2.37 9.95 4.18
N VAL A 48 2.05 11.16 4.65
CA VAL A 48 2.76 11.81 5.75
C VAL A 48 2.65 10.98 7.03
N LEU A 49 1.46 10.49 7.35
CA LEU A 49 1.27 9.61 8.51
C LEU A 49 2.08 8.31 8.38
N ALA A 50 2.11 7.70 7.20
CA ALA A 50 2.89 6.50 6.94
C ALA A 50 4.41 6.74 7.11
N VAL A 51 4.91 7.85 6.57
CA VAL A 51 6.33 8.24 6.71
C VAL A 51 6.67 8.53 8.17
N ALA A 52 5.82 9.26 8.90
CA ALA A 52 6.04 9.53 10.32
C ALA A 52 6.06 8.25 11.15
N THR A 53 5.10 7.34 10.91
CA THR A 53 5.00 6.04 11.60
C THR A 53 6.22 5.17 11.30
N LEU A 54 6.60 5.04 10.02
CA LEU A 54 7.76 4.24 9.63
C LEU A 54 9.06 4.83 10.18
N GLY A 55 9.21 6.16 10.12
CA GLY A 55 10.35 6.88 10.70
C GLY A 55 10.47 6.61 12.20
N PHE A 56 9.36 6.72 12.94
CA PHE A 56 9.32 6.39 14.37
C PHE A 56 9.73 4.95 14.66
N VAL A 57 9.21 3.97 13.90
CA VAL A 57 9.57 2.56 14.04
C VAL A 57 11.06 2.33 13.74
N LEU A 58 11.62 2.98 12.71
CA LEU A 58 13.04 2.87 12.36
C LEU A 58 13.95 3.43 13.46
N LEU A 59 13.57 4.58 14.04
CA LEU A 59 14.26 5.18 15.19
C LEU A 59 14.29 4.22 16.37
N LEU A 60 13.14 3.64 16.74
CA LEU A 60 13.05 2.67 17.84
C LEU A 60 13.79 1.36 17.55
N SER A 61 13.86 0.95 16.28
CA SER A 61 14.50 -0.29 15.87
C SER A 61 16.03 -0.17 15.74
N GLY A 62 16.60 1.02 15.90
CA GLY A 62 18.04 1.28 15.74
C GLY A 62 18.56 0.97 14.33
N ARG A 63 17.68 0.91 13.32
CA ARG A 63 18.06 0.57 11.95
C ARG A 63 18.64 1.79 11.24
N SER A 64 19.62 1.55 10.37
CA SER A 64 20.25 2.60 9.58
C SER A 64 19.23 3.31 8.68
N LEU A 65 19.18 4.64 8.77
CA LEU A 65 18.41 5.52 7.88
C LEU A 65 19.15 5.81 6.56
N ARG A 66 20.14 4.98 6.19
CA ARG A 66 20.90 5.18 4.96
C ARG A 66 19.94 5.26 3.76
N PRO A 67 20.02 6.33 2.95
CA PRO A 67 19.13 6.48 1.83
C PRO A 67 19.39 5.36 0.81
N PRO A 68 18.33 4.66 0.34
CA PRO A 68 18.46 3.71 -0.75
C PRO A 68 18.90 4.43 -2.05
N PRO A 69 19.31 3.69 -3.09
CA PRO A 69 19.64 4.29 -4.39
C PRO A 69 18.50 5.17 -4.90
N TRP A 70 18.74 6.48 -4.94
CA TRP A 70 17.68 7.48 -5.06
C TRP A 70 16.90 7.42 -6.39
N ARG A 71 17.56 7.08 -7.51
CA ARG A 71 16.91 7.00 -8.83
C ARG A 71 15.84 5.91 -8.92
N PRO A 72 16.14 4.62 -8.67
CA PRO A 72 15.13 3.58 -8.70
C PRO A 72 14.07 3.79 -7.60
N THR A 73 14.47 4.29 -6.43
CA THR A 73 13.50 4.62 -5.37
C THR A 73 12.52 5.69 -5.81
N LEU A 74 13.00 6.76 -6.46
CA LEU A 74 12.13 7.82 -6.98
C LEU A 74 11.20 7.30 -8.08
N LEU A 75 11.71 6.48 -9.00
CA LEU A 75 10.90 5.88 -10.07
C LEU A 75 9.76 5.03 -9.49
N ILE A 76 10.06 4.14 -8.53
CA ILE A 76 9.05 3.29 -7.88
C ILE A 76 8.09 4.13 -7.03
N ALA A 77 8.59 5.14 -6.33
CA ALA A 77 7.75 6.04 -5.54
C ALA A 77 6.77 6.81 -6.44
N LEU A 78 7.21 7.27 -7.62
CA LEU A 78 6.35 8.00 -8.56
C LEU A 78 5.34 7.09 -9.26
N THR A 79 5.76 5.94 -9.79
CA THR A 79 4.89 5.09 -10.60
C THR A 79 3.98 4.20 -9.73
N GLN A 80 4.57 3.46 -8.81
CA GLN A 80 3.88 2.43 -8.03
C GLN A 80 3.19 2.97 -6.79
N THR A 81 3.67 4.07 -6.22
CA THR A 81 3.10 4.60 -4.96
C THR A 81 2.25 5.84 -5.20
N ALA A 82 2.87 6.96 -5.62
CA ALA A 82 2.21 8.23 -5.77
C ALA A 82 1.21 8.22 -6.95
N GLY A 83 1.65 7.79 -8.13
CA GLY A 83 0.81 7.69 -9.32
C GLY A 83 -0.36 6.74 -9.10
N PHE A 84 -0.09 5.53 -8.61
CA PHE A 84 -1.14 4.56 -8.27
C PHE A 84 -2.13 5.13 -7.25
N THR A 85 -1.67 5.71 -6.15
CA THR A 85 -2.56 6.26 -5.09
C THR A 85 -3.40 7.42 -5.62
N ALA A 86 -2.80 8.33 -6.39
CA ALA A 86 -3.50 9.47 -6.97
C ALA A 86 -4.60 9.03 -7.93
N LEU A 87 -4.26 8.15 -8.89
CA LEU A 87 -5.21 7.61 -9.87
C LEU A 87 -6.32 6.79 -9.18
N THR A 88 -5.96 6.01 -8.16
CA THR A 88 -6.91 5.20 -7.39
C THR A 88 -7.88 6.09 -6.61
N ASN A 89 -7.39 7.14 -5.94
CA ASN A 89 -8.26 8.07 -5.22
C ASN A 89 -9.17 8.86 -6.16
N LEU A 90 -8.69 9.22 -7.36
CA LEU A 90 -9.54 9.82 -8.40
C LEU A 90 -10.61 8.83 -8.88
N ALA A 91 -10.26 7.59 -9.14
CA ALA A 91 -11.22 6.56 -9.54
C ALA A 91 -12.26 6.30 -8.42
N LEU A 92 -11.82 6.34 -7.16
CA LEU A 92 -12.71 6.23 -6.00
C LEU A 92 -13.66 7.41 -5.85
N LEU A 93 -13.37 8.60 -6.36
CA LEU A 93 -14.36 9.70 -6.34
C LEU A 93 -15.60 9.32 -7.14
N PHE A 94 -15.40 8.85 -8.38
CA PHE A 94 -16.49 8.56 -9.31
C PHE A 94 -17.05 7.13 -9.19
N GLY A 95 -16.26 6.20 -8.68
CA GLY A 95 -16.59 4.79 -8.54
C GLY A 95 -16.96 4.38 -7.11
N GLY A 96 -17.40 3.13 -6.96
CA GLY A 96 -17.55 2.47 -5.66
C GLY A 96 -16.28 1.72 -5.28
N ALA A 97 -16.03 1.57 -3.96
CA ALA A 97 -14.85 0.90 -3.43
C ALA A 97 -14.60 -0.48 -4.06
N GLY A 98 -15.64 -1.31 -4.19
CA GLY A 98 -15.53 -2.64 -4.80
C GLY A 98 -15.20 -2.66 -6.29
N LYS A 99 -15.73 -1.72 -7.08
CA LYS A 99 -15.46 -1.65 -8.53
C LYS A 99 -14.03 -1.21 -8.79
N VAL A 100 -13.57 -0.19 -8.06
CA VAL A 100 -12.20 0.32 -8.18
C VAL A 100 -11.19 -0.71 -7.66
N SER A 101 -11.47 -1.38 -6.55
CA SER A 101 -10.56 -2.40 -6.02
C SER A 101 -10.39 -3.56 -7.00
N VAL A 102 -11.47 -4.08 -7.59
CA VAL A 102 -11.39 -5.15 -8.60
C VAL A 102 -10.58 -4.70 -9.80
N LEU A 103 -10.79 -3.48 -10.29
CA LEU A 103 -10.03 -2.91 -11.39
C LEU A 103 -8.53 -2.81 -11.07
N CYS A 104 -8.18 -2.30 -9.88
CA CYS A 104 -6.79 -2.19 -9.43
C CYS A 104 -6.12 -3.57 -9.28
N TYR A 105 -6.85 -4.59 -8.82
CA TYR A 105 -6.32 -5.95 -8.66
C TYR A 105 -6.34 -6.78 -9.94
N THR A 106 -6.56 -6.16 -11.11
CA THR A 106 -6.27 -6.82 -12.40
C THR A 106 -4.78 -6.92 -12.70
N MET A 107 -3.91 -6.36 -11.85
CA MET A 107 -2.44 -6.46 -11.95
C MET A 107 -1.91 -7.86 -12.32
N PRO A 108 -2.41 -8.98 -11.74
CA PRO A 108 -1.94 -10.32 -12.10
C PRO A 108 -2.09 -10.64 -13.59
N PHE A 109 -3.16 -10.17 -14.23
CA PHE A 109 -3.38 -10.37 -15.67
C PHE A 109 -2.32 -9.65 -16.50
N TRP A 110 -2.03 -8.40 -16.15
CA TRP A 110 -0.99 -7.62 -16.82
C TRP A 110 0.41 -8.17 -16.55
N THR A 111 0.70 -8.60 -15.33
CA THR A 111 2.00 -9.22 -15.01
C THR A 111 2.19 -10.53 -15.74
N LEU A 112 1.14 -11.34 -15.91
CA LEU A 112 1.21 -12.56 -16.72
C LEU A 112 1.55 -12.22 -18.16
N LEU A 113 0.93 -11.18 -18.73
CA LEU A 113 1.21 -10.75 -20.11
C LEU A 113 2.66 -10.26 -20.30
N PHE A 114 3.17 -9.46 -19.36
CA PHE A 114 4.55 -8.95 -19.42
C PHE A 114 5.62 -9.96 -19.01
N ALA A 115 5.28 -11.01 -18.25
CA ALA A 115 6.24 -12.04 -17.84
C ALA A 115 6.77 -12.88 -19.02
N TRP A 116 6.09 -12.88 -20.16
CA TRP A 116 6.52 -13.56 -21.39
C TRP A 116 7.45 -12.72 -22.27
N VAL A 117 7.68 -11.45 -21.94
CA VAL A 117 8.58 -10.52 -22.64
C VAL A 117 9.85 -10.33 -21.84
#